data_AF-A0A6H9LMC6-F1
#
_entry.id   AF-A0A6H9LMC6-F1
#
_cell.length_a   1.000
_cell.length_b   1.000
_cell.length_c   1.000
_cell.angle_alpha   90.00
_cell.angle_beta   90.00
_cell.angle_gamma   90.00
#
_symmetry.space_group_name_H-M   'P 1'
#
loop_
_entity.id
_entity.type
_entity.pdbx_description
1 polymer ?
#
loop_
_entity_poly.entity_id
_entity_poly.type
_entity_poly.pdbx_seq_one_letter_code
_entity_poly.pdbx_strand_id
1 'polypeptide(L)'
;MKKLLLILFIILLCKAAFADSSFDTTVYSYNISIESVRLENFETDTISVYLNSPKSMLGGYDFKIAMPNSLYEIVEVIPGDFYNDCNWEFFNSRQVSFSDNTFDFTVWQVVAISELFADSVKPSCFSSEEKISLVDFVIRKKERELLQEMILPIFFLWEDCSDNTISGRNGTELYLSQTVMNFGELPEKLVENKFPTAKGVIPSCV
;
A
#
# COMPACT_ATOMS: atom_id res chain seq x y z
N MET A 1 0.78 16.84 50.03
CA MET A 1 -0.36 16.01 49.57
C MET A 1 -1.25 16.66 48.50
N LYS A 2 -1.56 17.97 48.55
CA LYS A 2 -2.45 18.62 47.56
C LYS A 2 -1.94 18.64 46.10
N LYS A 3 -0.61 18.65 45.87
CA LYS A 3 -0.02 18.63 44.51
C LYS A 3 -0.12 17.27 43.79
N LEU A 4 -0.17 16.16 44.54
CA LEU A 4 -0.25 14.81 43.97
C LEU A 4 -1.66 14.50 43.44
N LEU A 5 -2.69 15.05 44.08
CA LEU A 5 -4.09 14.87 43.67
C LEU A 5 -4.40 15.58 42.34
N LEU A 6 -3.75 16.72 42.07
CA LEU A 6 -3.95 17.49 40.84
C LEU A 6 -3.35 16.78 39.62
N ILE A 7 -2.18 16.15 39.77
CA ILE A 7 -1.52 15.40 38.69
C ILE A 7 -2.32 14.15 38.33
N LEU A 8 -2.86 13.43 39.32
CA LEU A 8 -3.72 12.27 39.07
C LEU A 8 -5.00 12.66 38.32
N PHE A 9 -5.57 13.83 38.62
CA PHE A 9 -6.77 14.34 37.96
C PHE A 9 -6.53 14.72 36.50
N ILE A 10 -5.37 15.31 36.18
CA ILE A 10 -4.98 15.64 34.79
C ILE A 10 -4.73 14.36 33.98
N ILE A 11 -4.12 13.33 34.56
CA ILE A 11 -3.90 12.04 33.88
C ILE A 11 -5.24 11.31 33.64
N LEU A 12 -6.19 11.39 34.56
CA LEU A 12 -7.53 10.83 34.36
C LEU A 12 -8.33 11.57 33.28
N LEU A 13 -8.23 12.90 33.22
CA LEU A 13 -8.87 13.71 32.18
C LEU A 13 -8.29 13.45 30.78
N CYS A 14 -6.99 13.15 30.68
CA CYS A 14 -6.35 12.86 29.40
C CYS A 14 -6.79 11.50 28.82
N LYS A 15 -7.05 10.49 29.67
CA LYS A 15 -7.64 9.21 29.22
C LYS A 15 -9.08 9.35 28.73
N ALA A 16 -9.86 10.29 29.25
CA ALA A 16 -11.24 10.53 28.82
C ALA A 16 -11.33 11.29 27.48
N ALA A 17 -10.25 11.93 27.03
CA ALA A 17 -10.21 12.68 25.77
C ALA A 17 -9.86 11.80 24.55
N PHE A 18 -9.35 10.58 24.76
CA PHE A 18 -9.22 9.55 23.72
C PHE A 18 -10.40 8.57 23.80
N ALA A 19 -11.61 9.14 23.87
CA ALA A 19 -12.82 8.37 23.63
C ALA A 19 -12.93 8.16 22.11
N ASP A 20 -12.50 6.98 21.67
CA ASP A 20 -13.11 6.21 20.58
C ASP A 20 -13.68 7.05 19.44
N SER A 21 -12.80 7.61 18.61
CA SER A 21 -13.21 8.03 17.27
C SER A 21 -13.48 6.75 16.47
N SER A 22 -14.66 6.18 16.64
CA SER A 22 -15.15 5.10 15.78
C SER A 22 -15.22 5.65 14.36
N PHE A 23 -14.18 5.36 13.57
CA PHE A 23 -14.17 5.68 12.16
C PHE A 23 -15.30 4.86 11.54
N ASP A 24 -16.33 5.54 11.03
CA ASP A 24 -17.45 4.87 10.35
C ASP A 24 -16.89 4.30 9.03
N THR A 25 -16.41 3.06 9.12
CA THR A 25 -15.62 2.45 8.06
C THR A 25 -16.59 1.88 7.06
N THR A 26 -17.07 2.73 6.16
CA THR A 26 -17.85 2.26 5.02
C THR A 26 -16.90 1.57 4.05
N VAL A 27 -16.94 0.24 4.01
CA VAL A 27 -16.06 -0.56 3.16
C VAL A 27 -16.56 -0.51 1.72
N TYR A 28 -15.92 0.35 0.91
CA TYR A 28 -16.02 0.29 -0.54
C TYR A 28 -14.90 -0.61 -1.07
N SER A 29 -15.27 -1.60 -1.87
CA SER A 29 -14.30 -2.47 -2.53
C SER A 29 -13.73 -1.79 -3.78
N TYR A 30 -12.42 -1.63 -3.80
CA TYR A 30 -11.68 -1.29 -5.01
C TYR A 30 -10.94 -2.50 -5.54
N ASN A 31 -10.76 -2.54 -6.86
CA ASN A 31 -9.98 -3.55 -7.54
C ASN A 31 -8.59 -2.99 -7.85
N ILE A 32 -7.63 -3.27 -6.97
CA ILE A 32 -6.20 -2.98 -7.18
C ILE A 32 -5.51 -4.19 -7.82
N SER A 33 -4.58 -3.93 -8.73
CA SER A 33 -3.86 -4.97 -9.47
C SER A 33 -2.43 -4.58 -9.72
N ILE A 34 -1.52 -5.54 -9.64
CA ILE A 34 -0.13 -5.40 -10.07
C ILE A 34 -0.02 -5.89 -11.52
N GLU A 35 0.69 -5.17 -12.36
CA GLU A 35 1.01 -5.61 -13.72
C GLU A 35 1.83 -6.91 -13.73
N SER A 36 1.68 -7.68 -14.81
CA SER A 36 2.55 -8.81 -15.11
C SER A 36 3.44 -8.44 -16.29
N VAL A 37 4.75 -8.61 -16.12
CA VAL A 37 5.76 -8.26 -17.13
C VAL A 37 6.61 -9.49 -17.46
N ARG A 38 6.87 -9.70 -18.75
CA ARG A 38 7.81 -10.74 -19.21
C ARG A 38 9.14 -10.09 -19.58
N LEU A 39 10.18 -10.46 -18.85
CA LEU A 39 11.52 -9.96 -19.06
C LEU A 39 12.23 -10.76 -20.16
N GLU A 40 12.36 -10.19 -21.35
CA GLU A 40 13.03 -10.87 -22.49
C GLU A 40 14.56 -10.66 -22.50
N ASN A 41 15.04 -9.52 -22.00
CA ASN A 41 16.47 -9.13 -22.05
C ASN A 41 17.14 -9.00 -20.66
N PHE A 42 16.46 -9.42 -19.59
CA PHE A 42 17.03 -9.74 -18.27
C PHE A 42 17.78 -8.64 -17.49
N GLU A 43 17.73 -7.37 -17.86
CA GLU A 43 18.45 -6.33 -17.09
C GLU A 43 17.54 -5.54 -16.16
N THR A 44 16.60 -4.75 -16.69
CA THR A 44 15.74 -3.87 -15.90
C THR A 44 14.41 -3.67 -16.59
N ASP A 45 13.33 -3.59 -15.81
CA ASP A 45 11.99 -3.29 -16.31
C ASP A 45 11.15 -2.63 -15.21
N THR A 46 9.95 -2.17 -15.58
CA THR A 46 9.04 -1.46 -14.70
C THR A 46 7.73 -2.22 -14.56
N ILE A 47 7.26 -2.35 -13.33
CA ILE A 47 5.99 -2.99 -13.00
C ILE A 47 5.07 -1.97 -12.34
N SER A 48 3.92 -1.73 -12.96
CA SER A 48 2.95 -0.75 -12.47
C SER A 48 1.89 -1.38 -11.55
N VAL A 49 1.48 -0.62 -10.54
CA VAL A 49 0.28 -0.90 -9.75
C VAL A 49 -0.85 -0.02 -10.23
N TYR A 50 -1.97 -0.66 -10.51
CA TYR A 50 -3.14 -0.01 -11.07
C TYR A 50 -4.35 -0.08 -10.16
N LEU A 51 -5.15 0.98 -10.21
CA LEU A 51 -6.51 1.02 -9.69
C LEU A 51 -7.48 1.00 -10.87
N ASN A 52 -8.37 0.00 -10.89
CA ASN A 52 -9.28 -0.21 -12.01
C ASN A 52 -10.59 0.56 -11.79
N SER A 53 -10.83 1.58 -12.61
CA SER A 53 -12.07 2.40 -12.66
C SER A 53 -12.58 2.82 -11.28
N PRO A 54 -11.85 3.69 -10.57
CA PRO A 54 -12.24 4.15 -9.25
C PRO A 54 -13.64 4.80 -9.27
N LYS A 55 -14.49 4.41 -8.31
CA LYS A 55 -15.86 4.95 -8.19
C LYS A 55 -15.97 6.21 -7.33
N SER A 56 -14.95 6.50 -6.53
CA SER A 56 -14.89 7.69 -5.69
C SER A 56 -13.62 8.50 -5.96
N MET A 57 -13.61 9.70 -5.41
CA MET A 57 -12.42 10.56 -5.41
C MET A 57 -11.43 10.08 -4.35
N LEU A 58 -10.17 9.97 -4.75
CA LEU A 58 -9.05 9.51 -3.95
C LEU A 58 -8.41 10.69 -3.23
N GLY A 59 -7.99 10.48 -1.98
CA GLY A 59 -7.23 11.45 -1.18
C GLY A 59 -5.77 11.07 -1.00
N GLY A 60 -5.46 9.78 -1.12
CA GLY A 60 -4.14 9.21 -0.93
C GLY A 60 -4.17 7.69 -0.90
N TYR A 61 -3.01 7.06 -0.80
CA TYR A 61 -2.86 5.63 -0.64
C TYR A 61 -1.64 5.28 0.22
N ASP A 62 -1.71 4.12 0.88
CA ASP A 62 -0.60 3.48 1.59
C ASP A 62 -0.57 1.99 1.20
N PHE A 63 0.43 1.60 0.41
CA PHE A 63 0.60 0.24 -0.09
C PHE A 63 1.86 -0.40 0.47
N LYS A 64 1.75 -1.67 0.82
CA LYS A 64 2.86 -2.53 1.24
C LYS A 64 2.99 -3.66 0.22
N ILE A 65 4.06 -3.62 -0.57
CA ILE A 65 4.34 -4.59 -1.64
C ILE A 65 5.53 -5.45 -1.24
N ALA A 66 5.44 -6.75 -1.48
CA ALA A 66 6.50 -7.71 -1.20
C ALA A 66 6.93 -8.48 -2.46
N MET A 67 8.21 -8.81 -2.52
CA MET A 67 8.82 -9.62 -3.58
C MET A 67 9.89 -10.56 -2.98
N PRO A 68 10.04 -11.80 -3.45
CA PRO A 68 11.18 -12.66 -3.12
C PRO A 68 12.53 -11.99 -3.40
N ASN A 69 13.41 -11.99 -2.40
CA ASN A 69 14.71 -11.33 -2.45
C ASN A 69 15.80 -12.15 -3.16
N SER A 70 15.43 -13.19 -3.91
CA SER A 70 16.40 -14.17 -4.44
C SER A 70 17.11 -13.71 -5.71
N LEU A 71 16.36 -13.24 -6.71
CA LEU A 71 16.86 -13.11 -8.09
C LEU A 71 16.70 -11.72 -8.68
N TYR A 72 15.72 -10.96 -8.20
CA TYR A 72 15.50 -9.58 -8.60
C TYR A 72 15.50 -8.70 -7.36
N GLU A 73 15.77 -7.43 -7.57
CA GLU A 73 15.65 -6.38 -6.57
C GLU A 73 14.84 -5.23 -7.14
N ILE A 74 14.08 -4.59 -6.27
CA ILE A 74 13.48 -3.28 -6.57
C ILE A 74 14.60 -2.27 -6.36
N VAL A 75 15.00 -1.60 -7.44
CA VAL A 75 16.07 -0.58 -7.40
C VAL A 75 15.52 0.82 -7.22
N GLU A 76 14.27 1.03 -7.62
CA GLU A 76 13.59 2.30 -7.54
C GLU A 76 12.07 2.09 -7.43
N VAL A 77 11.41 3.01 -6.73
CA VAL A 77 9.95 3.09 -6.66
C VAL A 77 9.58 4.53 -6.97
N ILE A 78 8.81 4.72 -8.04
CA ILE A 78 8.46 6.05 -8.56
C ILE A 78 6.94 6.23 -8.60
N PRO A 79 6.44 7.47 -8.51
CA PRO A 79 5.02 7.72 -8.67
C PRO A 79 4.55 7.32 -10.06
N GLY A 80 3.38 6.67 -10.14
CA GLY A 80 2.74 6.37 -11.43
C GLY A 80 2.15 7.63 -12.08
N ASP A 81 1.75 7.51 -13.34
CA ASP A 81 1.28 8.63 -14.16
C ASP A 81 0.19 9.49 -13.49
N PHE A 82 -0.73 8.85 -12.75
CA PHE A 82 -1.83 9.55 -12.09
C PHE A 82 -1.35 10.61 -11.08
N TYR A 83 -0.26 10.33 -10.38
CA TYR A 83 0.34 11.29 -9.44
C TYR A 83 0.80 12.56 -10.18
N ASN A 84 1.50 12.39 -11.31
CA ASN A 84 2.06 13.49 -12.07
C ASN A 84 0.96 14.27 -12.82
N ASP A 85 0.05 13.55 -13.48
CA ASP A 85 -1.05 14.15 -14.26
C ASP A 85 -2.03 14.92 -13.37
N CYS A 86 -2.27 14.43 -12.15
CA CYS A 86 -3.12 15.10 -11.17
C CYS A 86 -2.38 16.11 -10.29
N ASN A 87 -1.05 16.27 -10.44
CA ASN A 87 -0.22 17.14 -9.60
C ASN A 87 -0.43 16.89 -8.10
N TRP A 88 -0.36 15.63 -7.67
CA TRP A 88 -0.41 15.29 -6.25
C TRP A 88 0.82 15.81 -5.50
N GLU A 89 0.63 16.16 -4.23
CA GLU A 89 1.62 16.95 -3.49
C GLU A 89 2.69 16.13 -2.77
N PHE A 90 2.41 14.86 -2.48
CA PHE A 90 3.32 14.02 -1.71
C PHE A 90 3.41 12.60 -2.22
N PHE A 91 4.64 12.13 -2.40
CA PHE A 91 4.97 10.73 -2.65
C PHE A 91 6.21 10.35 -1.85
N ASN A 92 6.17 9.20 -1.20
CA ASN A 92 7.32 8.63 -0.53
C ASN A 92 7.29 7.10 -0.63
N SER A 93 8.47 6.50 -0.73
CA SER A 93 8.67 5.06 -0.77
C SER A 93 9.86 4.69 0.10
N ARG A 94 9.73 3.60 0.86
CA ARG A 94 10.84 3.09 1.65
C ARG A 94 10.77 1.57 1.77
N GLN A 95 11.92 0.94 1.85
CA GLN A 95 12.00 -0.45 2.28
C GLN A 95 11.67 -0.55 3.77
N VAL A 96 10.85 -1.53 4.15
CA VAL A 96 10.46 -1.80 5.53
C VAL A 96 10.82 -3.25 5.90
N SER A 97 10.99 -3.50 7.19
CA SER A 97 11.21 -4.85 7.70
C SER A 97 9.90 -5.64 7.70
N PHE A 98 9.97 -6.89 7.26
CA PHE A 98 8.86 -7.82 7.42
C PHE A 98 8.91 -8.48 8.79
N SER A 99 7.77 -8.58 9.48
CA SER A 99 7.72 -9.14 10.84
C SER A 99 8.00 -10.65 10.90
N ASP A 100 7.74 -11.39 9.81
CA ASP A 100 7.90 -12.84 9.75
C ASP A 100 9.19 -13.25 9.02
N ASN A 101 10.22 -13.59 9.80
CA ASN A 101 11.52 -14.04 9.29
C ASN A 101 11.49 -15.43 8.60
N THR A 102 10.32 -16.08 8.47
CA THR A 102 10.19 -17.34 7.72
C THR A 102 10.44 -17.13 6.23
N PHE A 103 10.25 -15.91 5.72
CA PHE A 103 10.37 -15.60 4.30
C PHE A 103 11.47 -14.58 4.04
N ASP A 104 12.23 -14.81 2.97
CA ASP A 104 13.21 -13.84 2.46
C ASP A 104 12.54 -12.93 1.43
N PHE A 105 11.81 -11.93 1.94
CA PHE A 105 11.16 -10.90 1.12
C PHE A 105 11.84 -9.54 1.26
N THR A 106 11.90 -8.83 0.14
CA THR A 106 12.03 -7.39 0.14
C THR A 106 10.63 -6.79 0.21
N VAL A 107 10.37 -5.95 1.21
CA VAL A 107 9.08 -5.28 1.39
C VAL A 107 9.25 -3.77 1.25
N TRP A 108 8.41 -3.17 0.43
CA TRP A 108 8.37 -1.72 0.20
C TRP A 108 7.03 -1.17 0.67
N GLN A 109 7.09 -0.09 1.44
CA GLN A 109 5.93 0.73 1.76
C GLN A 109 5.94 1.97 0.86
N VAL A 110 4.81 2.27 0.25
CA VAL A 110 4.60 3.40 -0.66
C VAL A 110 3.42 4.21 -0.18
N VAL A 111 3.63 5.52 0.00
CA VAL A 111 2.60 6.45 0.48
C VAL A 111 2.51 7.61 -0.49
N ALA A 112 1.29 7.98 -0.89
CA ALA A 112 1.05 9.23 -1.58
C ALA A 112 -0.19 9.95 -1.05
N ILE A 113 -0.18 11.28 -1.12
CA ILE A 113 -1.26 12.15 -0.66
C ILE A 113 -1.50 13.21 -1.73
N SER A 114 -2.78 13.41 -2.07
CA SER A 114 -3.20 14.37 -3.08
C SER A 114 -2.95 15.82 -2.65
N GLU A 115 -3.47 16.23 -1.48
CA GLU A 115 -3.41 17.61 -0.97
C GLU A 115 -2.91 17.58 0.49
N LEU A 116 -1.74 18.17 0.75
CA LEU A 116 -1.17 18.36 2.10
C LEU A 116 -1.53 19.72 2.67
N PHE A 117 -1.56 20.75 1.84
CA PHE A 117 -1.79 22.12 2.26
C PHE A 117 -3.01 22.72 1.54
N ALA A 118 -3.86 23.40 2.30
CA ALA A 118 -5.00 24.12 1.75
C ALA A 118 -4.54 25.45 1.12
N ASP A 119 -3.78 25.40 0.04
CA ASP A 119 -3.28 26.56 -0.68
C ASP A 119 -3.96 26.75 -2.07
N SER A 120 -3.41 27.64 -2.90
CA SER A 120 -3.96 27.97 -4.22
C SER A 120 -3.57 26.97 -5.32
N VAL A 121 -2.51 26.21 -5.12
CA VAL A 121 -2.07 25.14 -6.01
C VAL A 121 -2.76 23.88 -5.53
N LYS A 122 -3.70 23.38 -6.34
CA LYS A 122 -4.50 22.21 -5.97
C LYS A 122 -4.29 21.10 -6.98
N PRO A 123 -4.46 19.83 -6.56
CA PRO A 123 -4.50 18.73 -7.51
C PRO A 123 -5.52 19.00 -8.62
N SER A 124 -5.14 18.72 -9.86
CA SER A 124 -5.99 18.89 -11.03
C SER A 124 -7.08 17.83 -11.11
N CYS A 125 -6.86 16.66 -10.50
CA CYS A 125 -7.82 15.56 -10.46
C CYS A 125 -7.68 14.69 -9.20
N PHE A 126 -8.75 13.96 -8.90
CA PHE A 126 -8.85 13.05 -7.76
C PHE A 126 -9.43 11.68 -8.15
N SER A 127 -9.82 11.47 -9.41
CA SER A 127 -10.36 10.20 -9.89
C SER A 127 -10.27 10.16 -11.42
N SER A 128 -10.54 9.00 -12.01
CA SER A 128 -10.64 8.79 -13.46
C SER A 128 -11.70 7.72 -13.74
N GLU A 129 -12.37 7.80 -14.89
CA GLU A 129 -13.27 6.72 -15.36
C GLU A 129 -12.47 5.50 -15.87
N GLU A 130 -11.19 5.71 -16.16
CA GLU A 130 -10.27 4.71 -16.69
C GLU A 130 -9.44 4.04 -15.60
N LYS A 131 -8.65 3.04 -16.01
CA LYS A 131 -7.61 2.42 -15.19
C LYS A 131 -6.47 3.42 -14.99
N ILE A 132 -6.04 3.62 -13.74
CA ILE A 132 -4.98 4.59 -13.41
C ILE A 132 -3.74 3.90 -12.85
N SER A 133 -2.54 4.34 -13.26
CA SER A 133 -1.27 3.91 -12.65
C SER A 133 -1.01 4.72 -11.38
N LEU A 134 -0.82 4.04 -10.26
CA LEU A 134 -0.58 4.67 -8.95
C LEU A 134 0.91 4.71 -8.60
N VAL A 135 1.62 3.61 -8.82
CA VAL A 135 3.04 3.49 -8.47
C VAL A 135 3.71 2.53 -9.43
N ASP A 136 4.96 2.82 -9.77
CA ASP A 136 5.78 2.00 -10.62
C ASP A 136 7.01 1.50 -9.84
N PHE A 137 7.29 0.21 -9.95
CA PHE A 137 8.44 -0.46 -9.37
C PHE A 137 9.45 -0.76 -10.45
N VAL A 138 10.65 -0.17 -10.36
CA VAL A 138 11.76 -0.50 -11.25
C VAL A 138 12.48 -1.70 -10.66
N ILE A 139 12.43 -2.82 -11.37
CA ILE A 139 13.04 -4.08 -10.97
C ILE A 139 14.30 -4.34 -11.80
N ARG A 140 15.33 -4.88 -11.15
CA ARG A 140 16.59 -5.26 -11.78
C ARG A 140 16.95 -6.67 -11.41
N LYS A 141 17.52 -7.40 -12.37
CA LYS A 141 18.09 -8.73 -12.12
C LYS A 141 19.35 -8.59 -11.27
N LYS A 142 19.47 -9.42 -10.22
CA LYS A 142 20.72 -9.57 -9.47
C LYS A 142 21.71 -10.35 -10.33
N GLU A 143 23.00 -9.99 -10.31
CA GLU A 143 24.07 -10.52 -11.19
C GLU A 143 24.30 -12.05 -11.16
N ARG A 144 23.50 -12.83 -10.43
CA ARG A 144 23.68 -14.28 -10.28
C ARG A 144 22.81 -15.08 -11.26
N GLU A 145 23.54 -15.85 -12.08
CA GLU A 145 23.14 -17.05 -12.83
C GLU A 145 22.22 -16.90 -14.06
N LEU A 146 22.40 -17.88 -14.95
CA LEU A 146 21.52 -18.18 -16.08
C LEU A 146 20.17 -18.62 -15.52
N LEU A 147 19.14 -17.81 -15.73
CA LEU A 147 17.79 -18.12 -15.28
C LEU A 147 17.18 -19.15 -16.23
N GLN A 148 16.55 -20.19 -15.67
CA GLN A 148 15.45 -20.87 -16.36
C GLN A 148 14.22 -19.96 -16.33
N GLU A 149 13.31 -20.12 -17.28
CA GLU A 149 12.03 -19.40 -17.25
C GLU A 149 11.31 -19.68 -15.92
N MET A 150 11.06 -18.63 -15.16
CA MET A 150 10.40 -18.72 -13.87
C MET A 150 9.49 -17.52 -13.66
N ILE A 151 8.48 -17.73 -12.81
CA ILE A 151 7.55 -16.68 -12.41
C ILE A 151 7.95 -16.22 -11.01
N LEU A 152 8.19 -14.91 -10.86
CA LEU A 152 8.46 -14.29 -9.57
C LEU A 152 7.23 -13.51 -9.12
N PRO A 153 6.63 -13.87 -7.97
CA PRO A 153 5.47 -13.18 -7.49
C PRO A 153 5.85 -11.82 -6.90
N ILE A 154 5.19 -10.77 -7.37
CA ILE A 154 5.09 -9.48 -6.69
C ILE A 154 3.65 -9.37 -6.21
N PHE A 155 3.46 -9.02 -4.95
CA PHE A 155 2.15 -9.07 -4.33
C PHE A 155 1.97 -8.02 -3.24
N PHE A 156 0.72 -7.67 -2.96
CA PHE A 156 0.39 -6.85 -1.80
C PHE A 156 0.50 -7.69 -0.53
N LEU A 157 1.20 -7.18 0.47
CA LEU A 157 1.41 -7.82 1.75
C LEU A 157 0.56 -7.12 2.81
N TRP A 158 -0.24 -7.91 3.51
CA TRP A 158 -1.05 -7.46 4.64
C TRP A 158 -0.51 -8.08 5.92
N GLU A 159 -0.03 -7.25 6.84
CA GLU A 159 0.38 -7.64 8.20
C GLU A 159 -0.67 -7.22 9.24
N ASP A 160 -1.47 -6.20 8.93
CA ASP A 160 -2.64 -5.80 9.72
C ASP A 160 -3.76 -5.19 8.85
N CYS A 161 -4.83 -4.72 9.51
CA CYS A 161 -6.01 -4.13 8.85
C CYS A 161 -5.77 -2.74 8.23
N SER A 162 -4.62 -2.10 8.51
CA SER A 162 -4.28 -0.75 8.05
C SER A 162 -3.32 -0.74 6.86
N ASP A 163 -2.91 -1.91 6.37
CA ASP A 163 -2.11 -2.04 5.16
C ASP A 163 -2.95 -1.92 3.90
N ASN A 164 -2.34 -1.48 2.80
CA ASN A 164 -2.92 -1.50 1.45
C ASN A 164 -4.25 -0.74 1.34
N THR A 165 -4.25 0.48 1.84
CA THR A 165 -5.44 1.31 1.99
C THR A 165 -5.43 2.46 0.99
N ILE A 166 -6.63 2.91 0.63
CA ILE A 166 -6.84 4.08 -0.21
C ILE A 166 -7.78 4.99 0.57
N SER A 167 -7.45 6.26 0.74
CA SER A 167 -8.35 7.22 1.38
C SER A 167 -9.26 7.89 0.36
N GLY A 168 -10.47 8.24 0.79
CA GLY A 168 -11.30 9.20 0.06
C GLY A 168 -10.69 10.60 0.08
N ARG A 169 -11.06 11.46 -0.86
CA ARG A 169 -10.53 12.83 -0.99
C ARG A 169 -10.51 13.63 0.32
N ASN A 170 -11.55 13.48 1.14
CA ASN A 170 -11.69 14.23 2.39
C ASN A 170 -11.00 13.55 3.59
N GLY A 171 -10.38 12.39 3.38
CA GLY A 171 -9.73 11.60 4.43
C GLY A 171 -10.68 10.96 5.44
N THR A 172 -11.99 11.11 5.30
CA THR A 172 -13.01 10.55 6.20
C THR A 172 -13.41 9.12 5.86
N GLU A 173 -13.01 8.65 4.68
CA GLU A 173 -13.32 7.32 4.18
C GLU A 173 -11.99 6.59 3.94
N LEU A 174 -11.94 5.33 4.35
CA LEU A 174 -10.84 4.44 4.05
C LEU A 174 -11.39 3.27 3.26
N TYR A 175 -10.75 2.98 2.15
CA TYR A 175 -11.13 1.94 1.23
C TYR A 175 -10.09 0.83 1.24
N LEU A 176 -10.57 -0.40 1.23
CA LEU A 176 -9.77 -1.62 1.36
C LEU A 176 -10.12 -2.55 0.21
N SER A 177 -9.12 -3.19 -0.38
CA SER A 177 -9.36 -4.24 -1.36
C SER A 177 -9.60 -5.58 -0.68
N GLN A 178 -10.75 -6.20 -0.94
CA GLN A 178 -11.05 -7.59 -0.58
C GLN A 178 -10.49 -8.60 -1.60
N THR A 179 -10.04 -8.13 -2.76
CA THR A 179 -9.54 -8.99 -3.82
C THR A 179 -8.35 -8.35 -4.47
N VAL A 180 -7.20 -8.95 -4.25
CA VAL A 180 -5.95 -8.54 -4.87
C VAL A 180 -5.62 -9.51 -5.99
N MET A 181 -5.38 -8.99 -7.19
CA MET A 181 -4.86 -9.78 -8.30
C MET A 181 -3.34 -9.81 -8.22
N ASN A 182 -2.81 -10.95 -7.78
CA ASN A 182 -1.38 -11.24 -7.79
C ASN A 182 -1.03 -12.14 -8.98
N PHE A 183 0.19 -12.01 -9.49
CA PHE A 183 0.72 -12.91 -10.52
C PHE A 183 1.70 -13.90 -9.91
N GLY A 184 1.57 -15.19 -10.25
CA GLY A 184 2.43 -16.26 -9.74
C GLY A 184 1.89 -17.01 -8.51
N GLU A 185 2.59 -18.07 -8.14
CA GLU A 185 2.25 -18.87 -6.96
C GLU A 185 2.72 -18.18 -5.68
N LEU A 186 1.80 -18.03 -4.72
CA LEU A 186 2.09 -17.48 -3.40
C LEU A 186 2.46 -18.61 -2.43
N PRO A 187 3.32 -18.35 -1.43
CA PRO A 187 3.55 -19.30 -0.35
C PRO A 187 2.26 -19.67 0.39
N GLU A 188 2.12 -20.94 0.76
CA GLU A 188 0.91 -21.49 1.40
C GLU A 188 0.48 -20.70 2.66
N LYS A 189 1.43 -20.24 3.47
CA LYS A 189 1.15 -19.46 4.68
C LYS A 189 0.52 -18.10 4.40
N LEU A 190 0.79 -17.50 3.24
CA LEU A 190 0.25 -16.18 2.85
C LEU A 190 -1.12 -16.27 2.17
N VAL A 191 -1.61 -17.48 1.90
CA VAL A 191 -2.96 -17.70 1.37
C VAL A 191 -3.95 -18.11 2.46
N GLU A 192 -3.56 -18.04 3.73
CA GLU A 192 -4.46 -18.25 4.85
C GLU A 192 -5.30 -16.98 5.14
N ASN A 193 -6.47 -17.15 5.76
CA ASN A 193 -7.32 -16.04 6.23
C ASN A 193 -6.83 -15.49 7.59
N LYS A 194 -5.52 -15.25 7.72
CA LYS A 194 -4.86 -14.70 8.90
C LYS A 194 -3.67 -13.85 8.46
N PHE A 195 -3.25 -12.89 9.28
CA PHE A 195 -2.02 -12.16 9.00
C PHE A 195 -0.76 -12.99 9.32
N PRO A 196 0.35 -12.80 8.57
CA PRO A 196 0.41 -12.04 7.33
C PRO A 196 -0.27 -12.77 6.16
N THR A 197 -0.88 -12.02 5.23
CA THR A 197 -1.57 -12.57 4.04
C THR A 197 -1.29 -11.76 2.79
N ALA A 198 -1.47 -12.38 1.63
CA ALA A 198 -1.39 -11.74 0.31
C ALA A 198 -2.74 -11.74 -0.43
N LYS A 199 -3.82 -12.23 0.20
CA LYS A 199 -5.15 -12.37 -0.42
C LYS A 199 -5.99 -11.09 -0.43
N GLY A 200 -5.59 -10.07 0.33
CA GLY A 200 -6.42 -8.90 0.61
C GLY A 200 -6.77 -8.82 2.09
N VAL A 201 -7.66 -7.87 2.41
CA VAL A 201 -8.13 -7.67 3.78
C VAL A 201 -8.88 -8.91 4.29
N ILE A 202 -8.60 -9.32 5.54
CA ILE A 202 -9.32 -10.44 6.18
C ILE A 202 -10.69 -9.99 6.70
N PRO A 203 -11.70 -10.89 6.81
CA PRO A 203 -13.06 -10.51 7.20
C PRO A 203 -13.19 -9.81 8.56
N SER A 204 -12.24 -9.99 9.49
CA SER A 204 -12.28 -9.35 10.81
C SER A 204 -11.93 -7.85 10.80
N CYS A 205 -11.49 -7.30 9.67
CA CYS A 205 -11.16 -5.89 9.52
C CYS A 205 -12.31 -5.05 8.93
N VAL A 206 -13.43 -5.69 8.59
CA VAL A 206 -14.60 -5.11 7.92
C VAL A 206 -15.81 -5.16 8.84
#